data_AF-A0A319CNJ5-F1
#
_entry.id   AF-A0A319CNJ5-F1
#
_cell.length_a   1.000
_cell.length_b   1.000
_cell.length_c   1.000
_cell.angle_alpha   90.00
_cell.angle_beta   90.00
_cell.angle_gamma   90.00
#
_symmetry.space_group_name_H-M   'P 1'
#
loop_
_entity.id
_entity.type
_entity.pdbx_description
1 polymer ?
#
loop_
_entity_poly.entity_id
_entity_poly.type
_entity_poly.pdbx_seq_one_letter_code
_entity_poly.pdbx_strand_id
1 'polypeptide(L)'
;MAPLMDTPAGRGTSAFHDQISASSFSLTALISATVDNGAAVIERWRTWAIGQASALLDQHLTVASEFNAKIEGPLYCNLLGPTQWPSEGSLPEFAPLVQQPIKEVAGVANTVRGLAAKAMGIDNRLLDQLFDAKQQYRGRMIKYPSPPADADPAAVQALGAHQDTAFATLICQLTDHISLQVQNAQGTWIDCPPVPGYLHHRPICRR
;
A
#
# COMPACT_ATOMS: atom_id res chain seq x y z
N MET A 1 -31.30 16.56 6.04
CA MET A 1 -30.04 16.01 6.59
C MET A 1 -30.35 14.66 7.21
N ALA A 2 -30.10 13.58 6.48
CA ALA A 2 -30.17 12.23 7.05
C ALA A 2 -28.87 11.98 7.84
N PRO A 3 -28.92 11.36 9.03
CA PRO A 3 -27.73 11.06 9.81
C PRO A 3 -26.88 10.03 9.06
N LEU A 4 -25.56 10.24 9.02
CA LEU A 4 -24.61 9.22 8.58
C LEU A 4 -24.83 7.97 9.43
N MET A 5 -25.25 6.88 8.80
CA MET A 5 -25.26 5.56 9.45
C MET A 5 -23.82 5.17 9.77
N ASP A 6 -23.57 4.79 11.02
CA ASP A 6 -22.37 4.09 11.46
C ASP A 6 -22.28 2.75 10.71
N THR A 7 -21.57 2.74 9.59
CA THR A 7 -21.24 1.49 8.89
C THR A 7 -20.13 0.74 9.65
N PRO A 8 -20.18 -0.60 9.77
CA PRO A 8 -19.20 -1.40 10.53
C PRO A 8 -17.76 -1.39 9.97
N ALA A 9 -17.51 -0.66 8.89
CA ALA A 9 -16.24 -0.62 8.17
C ALA A 9 -15.05 -0.11 9.01
N GLY A 10 -15.31 0.56 10.14
CA GLY A 10 -14.27 1.12 11.01
C GLY A 10 -13.57 0.11 11.94
N ARG A 11 -14.08 -1.12 12.11
CA ARG A 11 -13.48 -2.09 13.06
C ARG A 11 -12.26 -2.85 12.51
N GLY A 12 -12.22 -3.13 11.21
CA GLY A 12 -11.15 -3.93 10.61
C GLY A 12 -9.81 -3.17 10.50
N THR A 13 -9.88 -1.90 10.10
CA THR A 13 -8.69 -1.04 9.96
C THR A 13 -8.10 -0.62 11.30
N SER A 14 -8.93 -0.40 12.33
CA SER A 14 -8.47 -0.16 13.70
C SER A 14 -7.77 -1.39 14.27
N ALA A 15 -8.35 -2.58 14.12
CA ALA A 15 -7.73 -3.81 14.64
C ALA A 15 -6.36 -4.09 13.99
N PHE A 16 -6.22 -3.84 12.68
CA PHE A 16 -4.92 -3.94 12.00
C PHE A 16 -3.93 -2.87 12.46
N HIS A 17 -4.38 -1.61 12.60
CA HIS A 17 -3.56 -0.52 13.13
C HIS A 17 -3.07 -0.85 14.54
N ASP A 18 -3.95 -1.30 15.42
CA ASP A 18 -3.65 -1.68 16.80
C ASP A 18 -2.70 -2.88 16.84
N GLN A 19 -2.93 -3.92 16.02
CA GLN A 19 -2.06 -5.10 15.98
C GLN A 19 -0.67 -4.80 15.41
N ILE A 20 -0.55 -4.02 14.35
CA ILE A 20 0.76 -3.62 13.78
C ILE A 20 1.48 -2.61 14.69
N SER A 21 0.75 -1.69 15.32
CA SER A 21 1.34 -0.72 16.24
C SER A 21 1.75 -1.34 17.57
N ALA A 22 1.00 -2.34 18.07
CA ALA A 22 1.32 -3.07 19.30
C ALA A 22 2.37 -4.17 19.09
N SER A 23 2.50 -4.68 17.87
CA SER A 23 3.49 -5.70 17.58
C SER A 23 4.87 -5.07 17.36
N SER A 24 5.81 -5.45 18.23
CA SER A 24 7.18 -4.93 18.30
C SER A 24 8.07 -5.33 17.11
N PHE A 25 7.49 -5.62 15.94
CA PHE A 25 8.23 -6.13 14.80
C PHE A 25 8.96 -5.00 14.09
N SER A 26 10.28 -5.14 13.97
CA SER A 26 11.09 -4.25 13.15
C SER A 26 10.80 -4.52 11.68
N LEU A 27 10.40 -3.49 10.91
CA LEU A 27 10.26 -3.60 9.45
C LEU A 27 11.57 -4.09 8.78
N THR A 28 12.73 -3.77 9.38
CA THR A 28 14.02 -4.33 8.98
C THR A 28 14.06 -5.85 9.15
N ALA A 29 13.61 -6.37 10.31
CA ALA A 29 13.59 -7.80 10.59
C ALA A 29 12.57 -8.54 9.71
N LEU A 30 11.44 -7.89 9.40
CA LEU A 30 10.45 -8.35 8.43
C LEU A 30 11.07 -8.54 7.04
N ILE A 31 11.76 -7.51 6.54
CA ILE A 31 12.43 -7.55 5.23
C ILE A 31 13.51 -8.65 5.20
N SER A 32 14.37 -8.71 6.22
CA SER A 32 15.40 -9.76 6.31
C SER A 32 14.80 -11.17 6.33
N ALA A 33 13.75 -11.42 7.11
CA ALA A 33 13.10 -12.72 7.18
C ALA A 33 12.42 -13.16 5.87
N THR A 34 11.97 -12.20 5.03
CA THR A 34 11.49 -12.52 3.67
C THR A 34 12.61 -12.89 2.71
N VAL A 35 13.80 -12.31 2.88
CA VAL A 35 14.98 -12.55 2.03
C VAL A 35 15.67 -13.89 2.35
N ASP A 36 15.69 -14.28 3.62
CA ASP A 36 16.36 -15.50 4.11
C ASP A 36 15.68 -16.82 3.67
N ASN A 37 14.45 -16.76 3.13
CA ASN A 37 13.72 -17.93 2.61
C ASN A 37 14.25 -18.47 1.26
N GLY A 38 15.40 -18.00 0.76
CA GLY A 38 16.14 -18.62 -0.35
C GLY A 38 15.44 -18.63 -1.72
N ALA A 39 14.28 -18.00 -1.87
CA ALA A 39 13.50 -17.98 -3.10
C ALA A 39 13.80 -16.72 -3.92
N ALA A 40 14.99 -16.67 -4.53
CA ALA A 40 15.25 -15.76 -5.64
C ALA A 40 14.40 -16.18 -6.86
N VAL A 41 13.16 -15.69 -6.96
CA VAL A 41 12.41 -15.70 -8.22
C VAL A 41 12.39 -14.29 -8.77
N ILE A 42 13.43 -14.04 -9.54
CA ILE A 42 13.56 -13.16 -10.72
C ILE A 42 12.22 -13.26 -11.52
N GLU A 43 11.44 -12.22 -11.83
CA GLU A 43 11.82 -10.97 -12.48
C GLU A 43 10.69 -9.90 -12.48
N ARG A 44 11.10 -8.62 -12.38
CA ARG A 44 10.38 -7.37 -12.79
C ARG A 44 9.22 -6.78 -11.96
N TRP A 45 9.27 -6.91 -10.64
CA TRP A 45 9.19 -5.74 -9.76
C TRP A 45 10.18 -5.99 -8.65
N ARG A 46 11.41 -5.50 -8.81
CA ARG A 46 12.47 -5.66 -7.82
C ARG A 46 11.91 -5.23 -6.45
N THR A 47 11.81 -6.15 -5.50
CA THR A 47 11.97 -5.86 -4.07
C THR A 47 13.37 -5.30 -3.94
N TRP A 48 13.45 -3.99 -4.04
CA TRP A 48 14.67 -3.29 -3.81
C TRP A 48 14.75 -3.02 -2.31
N ALA A 49 15.66 -3.69 -1.63
CA ALA A 49 16.57 -2.92 -0.80
C ALA A 49 17.46 -2.13 -1.79
N ILE A 50 17.00 -0.97 -2.30
CA ILE A 50 17.87 -0.10 -3.10
C ILE A 50 18.91 0.42 -2.12
N GLY A 51 20.15 0.00 -2.31
CA GLY A 51 21.30 0.81 -1.94
C GLY A 51 21.44 1.94 -2.94
N GLN A 52 21.61 3.15 -2.39
CA GLN A 52 22.12 4.37 -3.02
C GLN A 52 21.24 5.08 -4.08
N ALA A 53 20.25 5.82 -3.59
CA ALA A 53 19.97 7.18 -4.06
C ALA A 53 19.34 7.97 -2.89
N SER A 54 20.04 8.98 -2.39
CA SER A 54 19.74 9.73 -1.15
C SER A 54 19.99 8.94 0.15
N ALA A 55 20.57 9.60 1.17
CA ALA A 55 21.01 9.02 2.43
C ALA A 55 19.86 8.62 3.39
N LEU A 56 18.60 8.70 2.93
CA LEU A 56 17.39 8.47 3.72
C LEU A 56 16.46 7.48 2.99
N LEU A 57 16.88 6.22 2.89
CA LEU A 57 16.10 5.19 2.20
C LEU A 57 14.90 4.73 3.01
N ASP A 58 13.75 4.63 2.36
CA ASP A 58 12.55 4.01 2.89
C ASP A 58 12.68 2.49 2.90
N GLN A 59 12.42 1.86 4.04
CA GLN A 59 12.28 0.42 4.10
C GLN A 59 10.85 0.08 3.68
N HIS A 60 10.67 -0.79 2.68
CA HIS A 60 9.34 -1.17 2.25
C HIS A 60 9.18 -2.67 1.97
N LEU A 61 8.00 -3.19 2.29
CA LEU A 61 7.55 -4.52 1.95
C LEU A 61 6.34 -4.41 1.03
N THR A 62 6.44 -5.00 -0.16
CA THR A 62 5.34 -5.06 -1.14
C THR A 62 4.76 -6.46 -1.14
N VAL A 63 3.44 -6.53 -0.98
CA VAL A 63 2.66 -7.77 -0.96
C VAL A 63 1.48 -7.63 -1.91
N ALA A 64 0.91 -8.75 -2.34
CA ALA A 64 -0.28 -8.76 -3.19
C ALA A 64 -1.32 -9.75 -2.66
N SER A 65 -2.57 -9.53 -3.08
CA SER A 65 -3.65 -10.50 -2.93
C SER A 65 -3.23 -11.87 -3.48
N GLU A 66 -3.63 -12.94 -2.81
CA GLU A 66 -3.14 -14.29 -3.11
C GLU A 66 -3.43 -14.73 -4.54
N PHE A 67 -2.37 -15.16 -5.22
CA PHE A 67 -2.44 -16.01 -6.40
C PHE A 67 -1.75 -17.33 -6.06
N ASN A 68 -2.54 -18.41 -5.99
CA ASN A 68 -2.08 -19.71 -5.50
C ASN A 68 -1.10 -20.43 -6.45
N ALA A 69 -0.99 -19.97 -7.69
CA ALA A 69 -0.11 -20.57 -8.69
C ALA A 69 0.33 -19.52 -9.71
N LYS A 70 1.49 -19.81 -10.34
CA LYS A 70 1.91 -19.13 -11.57
C LYS A 70 0.82 -19.27 -12.62
N ILE A 71 0.48 -18.17 -13.27
CA ILE A 71 -0.46 -18.18 -14.39
C ILE A 71 0.33 -18.52 -15.66
N GLU A 72 0.00 -19.64 -16.30
CA GLU A 72 0.56 -19.97 -17.61
C GLU A 72 0.07 -18.97 -18.67
N GLY A 73 0.97 -18.55 -19.56
CA GLY A 73 0.63 -17.58 -20.61
C GLY A 73 1.82 -16.72 -21.04
N PRO A 74 1.55 -15.60 -21.74
CA PRO A 74 2.57 -14.63 -22.13
C PRO A 74 3.32 -14.06 -20.91
N LEU A 75 4.50 -13.47 -21.15
CA LEU A 75 5.38 -12.99 -20.08
C LEU A 75 4.71 -12.05 -19.05
N TYR A 76 3.71 -11.26 -19.46
CA TYR A 76 3.00 -10.38 -18.52
C TYR A 76 2.18 -11.14 -17.47
N CYS A 77 1.80 -12.40 -17.71
CA CYS A 77 1.13 -13.26 -16.73
C CYS A 77 2.05 -13.58 -15.54
N ASN A 78 3.37 -13.53 -15.71
CA ASN A 78 4.33 -13.70 -14.62
C ASN A 78 4.30 -12.53 -13.61
N LEU A 79 3.61 -11.43 -13.91
CA LEU A 79 3.37 -10.35 -12.95
C LEU A 79 2.38 -10.77 -11.85
N LEU A 80 1.68 -11.88 -12.06
CA LEU A 80 0.72 -12.48 -11.13
C LEU A 80 1.31 -13.80 -10.61
N GLY A 81 1.48 -13.90 -9.29
CA GLY A 81 2.10 -15.07 -8.68
C GLY A 81 2.00 -15.05 -7.15
N PRO A 82 2.47 -16.12 -6.50
CA PRO A 82 2.39 -16.25 -5.05
C PRO A 82 3.24 -15.18 -4.37
N THR A 83 2.65 -14.49 -3.41
CA THR A 83 3.36 -13.56 -2.52
C THR A 83 4.33 -14.34 -1.64
N GLN A 84 5.54 -13.83 -1.46
CA GLN A 84 6.51 -14.40 -0.54
C GLN A 84 6.23 -13.91 0.88
N TRP A 85 6.12 -14.85 1.81
CA TRP A 85 5.87 -14.57 3.21
C TRP A 85 7.09 -14.97 4.06
N PRO A 86 7.35 -14.28 5.18
CA PRO A 86 8.27 -14.77 6.20
C PRO A 86 7.84 -16.17 6.67
N SER A 87 8.81 -16.95 7.16
CA SER A 87 8.47 -18.24 7.78
C SER A 87 7.64 -18.03 9.06
N GLU A 88 6.71 -18.94 9.34
CA GLU A 88 5.93 -18.94 10.60
C GLU A 88 6.83 -19.03 11.85
N GLY A 89 8.03 -19.61 11.72
CA GLY A 89 9.00 -19.66 12.83
C GLY A 89 9.67 -18.32 13.11
N SER A 90 9.77 -17.44 12.10
CA SER A 90 10.34 -16.10 12.25
C SER A 90 9.27 -15.09 12.68
N LEU A 91 8.09 -15.16 12.04
CA LEU A 91 6.98 -14.24 12.25
C LEU A 91 5.65 -14.99 12.11
N PRO A 92 5.15 -15.55 13.22
CA PRO A 92 3.87 -16.26 13.23
C PRO A 92 2.72 -15.36 12.79
N GLU A 93 1.77 -15.91 12.04
CA GLU A 93 0.51 -15.26 11.64
C GLU A 93 0.66 -13.97 10.81
N PHE A 94 1.87 -13.66 10.32
CA PHE A 94 2.11 -12.42 9.57
C PHE A 94 1.37 -12.40 8.22
N ALA A 95 1.38 -13.52 7.50
CA ALA A 95 0.67 -13.63 6.22
C ALA A 95 -0.83 -13.37 6.36
N PRO A 96 -1.60 -14.09 7.22
CA PRO A 96 -3.03 -13.81 7.37
C PRO A 96 -3.29 -12.40 7.91
N LEU A 97 -2.45 -11.89 8.81
CA LEU A 97 -2.56 -10.52 9.36
C LEU A 97 -2.52 -9.44 8.28
N VAL A 98 -1.65 -9.59 7.28
CA VAL A 98 -1.50 -8.60 6.19
C VAL A 98 -2.51 -8.81 5.07
N GLN A 99 -2.85 -10.07 4.78
CA GLN A 99 -3.79 -10.38 3.70
C GLN A 99 -5.23 -9.98 4.01
N GLN A 100 -5.66 -10.07 5.26
CA GLN A 100 -7.01 -9.71 5.65
C GLN A 100 -7.33 -8.24 5.32
N PRO A 101 -6.52 -7.23 5.72
CA PRO A 101 -6.72 -5.84 5.33
C PRO A 101 -6.73 -5.63 3.81
N ILE A 102 -5.88 -6.33 3.05
CA ILE A 102 -5.88 -6.22 1.58
C ILE A 102 -7.23 -6.67 1.00
N LYS A 103 -7.80 -7.76 1.52
CA LYS A 103 -9.13 -8.26 1.11
C LYS A 103 -10.24 -7.26 1.48
N GLU A 104 -10.17 -6.65 2.66
CA GLU A 104 -11.14 -5.64 3.10
C GLU A 104 -11.07 -4.36 2.26
N VAL A 105 -9.86 -3.84 2.04
CA VAL A 105 -9.60 -2.62 1.26
C VAL A 105 -9.94 -2.82 -0.22
N ALA A 106 -9.81 -4.03 -0.76
CA ALA A 106 -10.27 -4.35 -2.12
C ALA A 106 -11.77 -4.07 -2.31
N GLY A 107 -12.60 -4.39 -1.32
CA GLY A 107 -14.04 -4.08 -1.32
C GLY A 107 -14.31 -2.57 -1.33
N VAL A 108 -13.53 -1.81 -0.55
CA VAL A 108 -13.59 -0.34 -0.54
C VAL A 108 -13.20 0.23 -1.90
N ALA A 109 -12.10 -0.25 -2.50
CA ALA A 109 -11.64 0.18 -3.81
C ALA A 109 -12.69 -0.07 -4.91
N ASN A 110 -13.36 -1.23 -4.89
CA ASN A 110 -14.45 -1.53 -5.81
C ASN A 110 -15.66 -0.59 -5.62
N THR A 111 -15.98 -0.26 -4.36
CA THR A 111 -17.04 0.71 -4.05
C THR A 111 -16.69 2.10 -4.57
N VAL A 112 -15.46 2.57 -4.33
CA VAL A 112 -14.96 3.86 -4.83
C VAL A 112 -14.97 3.89 -6.36
N ARG A 113 -14.57 2.81 -7.03
CA ARG A 113 -14.64 2.67 -8.49
C ARG A 113 -16.08 2.87 -8.98
N GLY A 114 -17.04 2.18 -8.36
CA GLY A 114 -18.45 2.28 -8.75
C GLY A 114 -19.05 3.67 -8.55
N LEU A 115 -18.67 4.34 -7.46
CA LEU A 115 -19.07 5.72 -7.19
C LEU A 115 -18.43 6.71 -8.18
N ALA A 116 -17.17 6.51 -8.53
CA ALA A 116 -16.47 7.32 -9.53
C ALA A 116 -17.14 7.19 -10.91
N ALA A 117 -17.47 5.96 -11.34
CA ALA A 117 -18.20 5.75 -12.59
C ALA A 117 -19.54 6.50 -12.59
N LYS A 118 -20.30 6.37 -11.51
CA LYS A 118 -21.59 7.07 -11.33
C LYS A 118 -21.43 8.59 -11.40
N ALA A 119 -20.41 9.14 -10.74
CA ALA A 119 -20.14 10.59 -10.77
C ALA A 119 -19.78 11.11 -12.17
N MET A 120 -19.12 10.27 -12.98
CA MET A 120 -18.79 10.58 -14.37
C MET A 120 -19.91 10.25 -15.37
N GLY A 121 -21.03 9.67 -14.92
CA GLY A 121 -22.10 9.21 -15.81
C GLY A 121 -21.74 7.97 -16.65
N ILE A 122 -20.74 7.21 -16.23
CA ILE A 122 -20.28 5.98 -16.91
C ILE A 122 -21.05 4.78 -16.35
N ASP A 123 -21.54 3.90 -17.22
CA ASP A 123 -22.12 2.62 -16.80
C ASP A 123 -21.03 1.75 -16.16
N ASN A 124 -21.27 1.28 -14.94
CA ASN A 124 -20.37 0.39 -14.21
C ASN A 124 -20.02 -0.87 -15.01
N ARG A 125 -20.94 -1.39 -15.84
CA ARG A 125 -20.69 -2.56 -16.68
C ARG A 125 -19.58 -2.30 -17.70
N LEU A 126 -19.52 -1.08 -18.25
CA LEU A 126 -18.47 -0.70 -19.20
C LEU A 126 -17.14 -0.49 -18.48
N LEU A 127 -17.16 0.11 -17.29
CA LEU A 127 -15.96 0.29 -16.49
C LEU A 127 -15.39 -1.06 -16.02
N ASP A 128 -16.23 -1.98 -15.56
CA ASP A 128 -15.81 -3.30 -15.09
C ASP A 128 -15.18 -4.16 -16.21
N GLN A 129 -15.55 -3.94 -17.48
CA GLN A 129 -14.90 -4.59 -18.62
C GLN A 129 -13.44 -4.18 -18.83
N LEU A 130 -13.00 -3.06 -18.25
CA LEU A 130 -11.60 -2.62 -18.31
C LEU A 130 -10.71 -3.34 -17.29
N PHE A 131 -11.28 -4.18 -16.42
CA PHE A 131 -10.54 -4.90 -15.41
C PHE A 131 -10.69 -6.41 -15.55
N ASP A 132 -9.61 -7.14 -15.26
CA ASP A 132 -9.64 -8.59 -15.23
C ASP A 132 -10.57 -9.13 -14.14
N ALA A 133 -11.18 -10.28 -14.40
CA ALA A 133 -12.00 -10.99 -13.41
C ALA A 133 -11.20 -11.38 -12.15
N LYS A 134 -9.90 -11.60 -12.30
CA LYS A 134 -8.95 -11.85 -11.19
C LYS A 134 -8.04 -10.64 -11.01
N GLN A 135 -8.54 -9.60 -10.36
CA GLN A 135 -7.74 -8.42 -10.05
C GLN A 135 -6.70 -8.72 -8.97
N GLN A 136 -5.51 -8.15 -9.14
CA GLN A 136 -4.48 -8.15 -8.11
C GLN A 136 -4.54 -6.83 -7.32
N TYR A 137 -4.79 -6.92 -6.02
CA TYR A 137 -4.68 -5.79 -5.11
C TYR A 137 -3.29 -5.82 -4.48
N ARG A 138 -2.55 -4.71 -4.56
CA ARG A 138 -1.19 -4.59 -4.03
C ARG A 138 -1.20 -3.75 -2.76
N GLY A 139 -0.54 -4.25 -1.74
CA GLY A 139 -0.25 -3.53 -0.50
C GLY A 139 1.23 -3.18 -0.44
N ARG A 140 1.55 -1.95 -0.02
CA ARG A 140 2.92 -1.53 0.26
C ARG A 140 2.99 -0.99 1.67
N MET A 141 3.74 -1.67 2.54
CA MET A 141 4.07 -1.19 3.87
C MET A 141 5.41 -0.46 3.79
N ILE A 142 5.47 0.78 4.28
CA ILE A 142 6.66 1.64 4.16
C ILE A 142 6.99 2.22 5.53
N LYS A 143 8.25 2.12 5.92
CA LYS A 143 8.82 2.78 7.09
C LYS A 143 9.84 3.81 6.61
N TYR A 144 9.57 5.07 6.93
CA TYR A 144 10.51 6.17 6.74
C TYR A 144 11.36 6.31 8.00
N PRO A 145 12.69 6.22 7.91
CA PRO A 145 13.56 6.49 9.05
C PRO A 145 13.47 7.97 9.44
N SER A 146 13.68 8.26 10.73
CA SER A 146 13.83 9.64 11.16
C SER A 146 15.07 10.25 10.49
N PRO A 147 14.99 11.49 9.97
CA PRO A 147 16.15 12.18 9.45
C PRO A 147 17.19 12.42 10.57
N PRO A 148 18.49 12.52 10.24
CA PRO A 148 19.51 12.99 11.15
C PRO A 148 19.12 14.31 11.80
N ALA A 149 19.51 14.51 13.06
CA ALA A 149 19.16 15.71 13.82
C ALA A 149 19.70 17.02 13.21
N ASP A 150 20.76 16.91 12.40
CA ASP A 150 21.43 17.99 11.70
C ASP A 150 21.03 18.11 10.22
N ALA A 151 20.06 17.31 9.75
CA ALA A 151 19.61 17.36 8.37
C ALA A 151 18.87 18.67 8.09
N ASP A 152 19.21 19.33 6.98
CA ASP A 152 18.45 20.44 6.45
C ASP A 152 17.02 19.96 6.11
N PRO A 153 15.97 20.52 6.74
CA PRO A 153 14.58 20.14 6.45
C PRO A 153 14.22 20.24 4.96
N ALA A 154 14.85 21.15 4.21
CA ALA A 154 14.64 21.27 2.76
C ALA A 154 15.31 20.15 1.95
N ALA A 155 16.28 19.45 2.53
CA ALA A 155 16.97 18.31 1.93
C ALA A 155 16.43 16.95 2.40
N VAL A 156 15.51 16.92 3.37
CA VAL A 156 14.85 15.71 3.85
C VAL A 156 13.67 15.39 2.94
N GLN A 157 13.93 14.65 1.87
CA GLN A 157 12.89 14.07 1.03
C GLN A 157 13.14 12.58 0.86
N ALA A 158 12.20 11.75 1.30
CA ALA A 158 12.32 10.30 1.19
C ALA A 158 11.78 9.80 -0.15
N LEU A 159 10.61 10.31 -0.59
CA LEU A 159 10.04 10.00 -1.89
C LEU A 159 9.73 11.26 -2.70
N GLY A 160 10.33 11.30 -3.89
CA GLY A 160 10.07 12.27 -4.95
C GLY A 160 8.58 12.43 -5.27
N ALA A 161 8.22 13.56 -5.89
CA ALA A 161 6.91 13.71 -6.50
C ALA A 161 6.68 12.62 -7.56
N HIS A 162 5.62 11.84 -7.41
CA HIS A 162 5.25 10.77 -8.35
C HIS A 162 3.75 10.59 -8.44
N GLN A 163 3.33 9.89 -9.48
CA GLN A 163 1.96 9.42 -9.68
C GLN A 163 1.96 7.89 -9.70
N ASP A 164 1.03 7.30 -8.96
CA ASP A 164 0.83 5.86 -8.99
C ASP A 164 0.24 5.40 -10.32
N THR A 165 0.59 4.18 -10.73
CA THR A 165 0.11 3.56 -11.96
C THR A 165 -1.20 2.79 -11.78
N ALA A 166 -1.67 2.66 -10.54
CA ALA A 166 -2.92 1.96 -10.21
C ALA A 166 -4.14 2.84 -10.49
N PHE A 167 -5.30 2.20 -10.71
CA PHE A 167 -6.58 2.91 -10.85
C PHE A 167 -6.94 3.72 -9.60
N ALA A 168 -6.72 3.16 -8.42
CA ALA A 168 -6.92 3.85 -7.15
C ALA A 168 -5.88 3.40 -6.11
N THR A 169 -5.26 4.38 -5.45
CA THR A 169 -4.41 4.17 -4.27
C THR A 169 -5.18 4.58 -3.02
N LEU A 170 -5.16 3.72 -1.99
CA LEU A 170 -5.70 4.00 -0.66
C LEU A 170 -4.54 3.95 0.34
N ILE A 171 -4.34 5.03 1.08
CA ILE A 171 -3.19 5.22 1.98
C ILE A 171 -3.68 5.29 3.42
N CYS A 172 -3.12 4.43 4.27
CA CYS A 172 -3.24 4.51 5.72
C CYS A 172 -1.92 5.04 6.30
N GLN A 173 -1.98 6.04 7.17
CA GLN A 173 -0.82 6.55 7.91
C GLN A 173 -0.94 6.07 9.36
N LEU A 174 0.00 5.23 9.79
CA LEU A 174 -0.05 4.60 11.12
C LEU A 174 0.48 5.51 12.23
N THR A 175 1.32 6.50 11.88
CA THR A 175 1.94 7.42 12.82
C THR A 175 1.32 8.81 12.70
N ASP A 176 1.48 9.63 13.75
CA ASP A 176 1.01 11.02 13.77
C ASP A 176 1.91 11.99 12.98
N HIS A 177 2.93 11.47 12.29
CA HIS A 177 3.84 12.28 11.50
C HIS A 177 3.19 12.75 10.20
N ILE A 178 3.21 14.07 9.99
CA ILE A 178 2.81 14.69 8.72
C ILE A 178 3.93 14.43 7.71
N SER A 179 3.82 13.33 6.97
CA SER A 179 4.81 12.88 6.00
C SER A 179 4.29 12.85 4.57
N LEU A 180 2.99 13.07 4.35
CA LEU A 180 2.37 12.94 3.05
C LEU A 180 1.91 14.30 2.54
N GLN A 181 2.35 14.66 1.34
CA GLN A 181 1.82 15.78 0.58
C GLN A 181 1.24 15.31 -0.73
N VAL A 182 0.10 15.87 -1.11
CA VAL A 182 -0.59 15.58 -2.37
C VAL A 182 -0.67 16.84 -3.22
N GLN A 183 -0.57 16.68 -4.54
CA GLN A 183 -0.71 17.81 -5.45
C GLN A 183 -2.15 17.90 -5.95
N ASN A 184 -2.76 19.08 -5.85
CA ASN A 184 -4.08 19.33 -6.44
C ASN A 184 -3.98 19.62 -7.95
N ALA A 185 -5.14 19.77 -8.62
CA ALA A 185 -5.21 20.05 -10.05
C ALA A 185 -4.59 21.40 -10.46
N GLN A 186 -4.36 22.31 -9.51
CA GLN A 186 -3.71 23.60 -9.70
C GLN A 186 -2.18 23.52 -9.50
N GLY A 187 -1.63 22.33 -9.25
CA GLY A 187 -0.21 22.13 -9.00
C GLY A 187 0.24 22.50 -7.59
N THR A 188 -0.68 22.84 -6.69
CA THR A 188 -0.36 23.19 -5.29
C THR A 188 -0.23 21.93 -4.44
N TRP A 189 0.82 21.87 -3.63
CA TRP A 189 1.04 20.81 -2.65
C TRP A 189 0.21 21.07 -1.38
N ILE A 190 -0.47 20.04 -0.90
CA ILE A 190 -1.36 20.08 0.26
C ILE A 190 -0.92 18.99 1.25
N ASP A 191 -0.71 19.37 2.51
CA ASP A 191 -0.43 18.43 3.58
C ASP A 191 -1.62 17.51 3.82
N CYS A 192 -1.34 16.22 3.97
CA CYS A 192 -2.32 15.21 4.36
C CYS A 192 -1.97 14.72 5.76
N PRO A 193 -2.35 15.45 6.83
CA PRO A 193 -2.13 14.98 8.18
C PRO A 193 -2.86 13.64 8.40
N PRO A 194 -2.28 12.72 9.18
CA PRO A 194 -2.91 11.46 9.52
C PRO A 194 -4.23 11.71 10.26
N VAL A 195 -5.29 10.99 9.89
CA VAL A 195 -6.56 11.00 10.61
C VAL A 195 -6.87 9.57 11.06
N PRO A 196 -6.95 9.30 12.38
CA PRO A 196 -7.19 7.95 12.90
C PRO A 196 -8.45 7.32 12.30
N GLY A 197 -8.33 6.12 11.75
CA GLY A 197 -9.43 5.36 11.14
C GLY A 197 -9.78 5.74 9.70
N TYR A 198 -9.05 6.65 9.05
CA TYR A 198 -9.33 7.07 7.67
C TYR A 198 -8.28 6.57 6.67
N LEU A 199 -8.73 6.40 5.42
CA LEU A 199 -7.88 6.14 4.26
C LEU A 199 -7.88 7.37 3.33
N HIS A 200 -6.70 7.79 2.87
CA HIS A 200 -6.58 8.87 1.89
C HIS A 200 -6.47 8.31 0.46
N HIS A 201 -7.10 8.98 -0.51
CA HIS A 201 -7.02 8.64 -1.94
C HIS A 201 -6.62 9.87 -2.75
N ARG A 202 -5.46 9.84 -3.44
CA ARG A 202 -5.04 10.87 -4.42
C ARG A 202 -4.02 10.35 -5.45
N PRO A 203 -4.00 10.92 -6.68
CA PRO A 203 -3.15 10.43 -7.76
C PRO A 203 -1.69 10.90 -7.73
N ILE A 204 -1.39 12.11 -7.20
CA ILE A 204 -0.01 12.64 -7.14
C ILE A 204 0.39 12.87 -5.69
N CYS A 205 1.52 12.29 -5.27
CA CYS A 205 2.03 12.45 -3.90
C CYS A 205 3.55 12.52 -3.81
N ARG A 206 4.04 13.05 -2.69
CA ARG A 206 5.44 13.02 -2.25
C ARG A 206 5.53 12.84 -0.73
N ARG A 207 6.67 12.36 -0.25
CA ARG A 207 6.96 12.18 1.17
C ARG A 207 8.35 12.66 1.58
#